data_AF-A0A382X861-F1
#
_entry.id   AF-A0A382X861-F1
#
_cell.length_a   1.000
_cell.length_b   1.000
_cell.length_c   1.000
_cell.angle_alpha   90.00
_cell.angle_beta   90.00
_cell.angle_gamma   90.00
#
_symmetry.space_group_name_H-M   'P 1'
#
loop_
_entity.id
_entity.type
_entity.pdbx_description
1 polymer ?
#
loop_
_entity_poly.entity_id
_entity_poly.type
_entity_poly.pdbx_seq_one_letter_code
_entity_poly.pdbx_strand_id
1 'polypeptide(L)'
;MSLRINHNMSAVNSHRNVVNNSSAQQKTMEKLSSGLKINRAADSPAQLQISENLRAQASGLRQSIDNSEMAISLMQTAEGALEEVSRALVQARQLAVHAGNEGANDPNMLQADQSEINNILEQVNRIATSTQYGHNYLLDGSRAGNGVTTGDYLEFVDGSTEAHSSGVGGYDININNAATRATHSGTTALTQGTIDAGEQITISEGGRTVNFLTEKGKSVEQTLNDLESAIDEAGLNIDLMRP
;
A
#
# COMPACT_ATOMS: atom_id res chain seq x y z
N MET A 1 -11.83 88.22 25.80
CA MET A 1 -12.31 87.49 24.61
C MET A 1 -12.04 88.36 23.38
N SER A 2 -11.11 87.96 22.51
CA SER A 2 -10.79 88.72 21.29
C SER A 2 -11.83 88.38 20.21
N LEU A 3 -12.76 89.29 19.94
CA LEU A 3 -13.70 89.19 18.82
C LEU A 3 -12.98 89.61 17.53
N ARG A 4 -12.47 88.63 16.79
CA ARG A 4 -11.99 88.82 15.41
C ARG A 4 -13.12 88.49 14.44
N ILE A 5 -13.53 89.44 13.62
CA ILE A 5 -14.70 89.33 12.71
C ILE A 5 -14.42 88.41 11.51
N ASN A 6 -13.17 88.35 11.05
CA ASN A 6 -12.82 87.60 9.84
C ASN A 6 -12.69 86.07 10.05
N HIS A 7 -12.52 85.60 11.28
CA HIS A 7 -12.32 84.17 11.57
C HIS A 7 -13.23 83.75 12.74
N ASN A 8 -14.25 82.94 12.44
CA ASN A 8 -15.17 82.42 13.45
C ASN A 8 -14.67 81.09 14.03
N MET A 9 -13.84 81.17 15.07
CA MET A 9 -13.24 80.00 15.72
C MET A 9 -14.30 79.07 16.36
N SER A 10 -15.43 79.60 16.82
CA SER A 10 -16.53 78.79 17.36
C SER A 10 -17.19 77.94 16.27
N ALA A 11 -17.43 78.51 15.09
CA ALA A 11 -17.95 77.77 13.95
C ALA A 11 -16.98 76.69 13.45
N VAL A 12 -15.68 76.99 13.40
CA VAL A 12 -14.63 76.01 13.03
C VAL A 12 -14.57 74.86 14.04
N ASN A 13 -14.69 75.14 15.34
CA ASN A 13 -14.71 74.10 16.36
C ASN A 13 -15.97 73.21 16.27
N SER A 14 -17.14 73.83 16.09
CA SER A 14 -18.39 73.10 15.85
C SER A 14 -18.31 72.23 14.60
N HIS A 15 -17.74 72.73 13.51
CA HIS A 15 -17.54 71.96 12.28
C HIS A 15 -16.61 70.77 12.50
N ARG A 16 -15.49 70.94 13.23
CA ARG A 16 -14.59 69.83 13.59
C ARG A 16 -15.31 68.73 14.38
N ASN A 17 -16.16 69.11 15.33
CA ASN A 17 -16.97 68.15 16.10
C ASN A 17 -17.98 67.41 15.23
N VAL A 18 -18.66 68.10 14.31
CA VAL A 18 -19.58 67.47 13.35
C VAL A 18 -18.86 66.49 12.43
N VAL A 19 -17.67 66.84 11.92
CA VAL A 19 -16.85 65.95 11.08
C VAL A 19 -16.43 64.70 11.83
N ASN A 20 -15.98 64.84 13.09
CA ASN A 20 -15.63 63.71 13.94
C ASN A 20 -16.84 62.80 14.22
N ASN A 21 -18.00 63.39 14.52
CA ASN A 21 -19.23 62.63 14.78
C ASN A 21 -19.74 61.91 13.52
N SER A 22 -19.70 62.57 12.36
CA SER A 22 -20.05 61.96 11.07
C SER A 22 -19.15 60.77 10.75
N SER A 23 -17.84 60.90 10.98
CA SER A 23 -16.88 59.80 10.80
C SER A 23 -17.15 58.62 11.75
N ALA A 24 -17.48 58.90 13.01
CA ALA A 24 -17.87 57.87 13.98
C ALA A 24 -19.18 57.16 13.58
N GLN A 25 -20.18 57.91 13.13
CA GLN A 25 -21.46 57.37 12.64
C GLN A 25 -21.25 56.48 11.42
N GLN A 26 -20.41 56.89 10.46
CA GLN A 26 -20.06 56.07 9.30
C GLN A 26 -19.43 54.74 9.71
N LYS A 27 -18.50 54.72 10.68
CA LYS A 27 -17.90 53.49 11.21
C LYS A 27 -18.94 52.59 11.88
N THR A 28 -19.87 53.15 12.65
CA THR A 28 -20.94 52.38 13.28
C THR A 28 -21.89 51.77 12.24
N MET A 29 -22.25 52.53 11.21
CA MET A 29 -23.04 52.03 10.09
C MET A 29 -22.32 50.92 9.33
N GLU A 30 -21.00 51.03 9.13
CA GLU A 30 -20.18 49.97 8.52
C GLU A 30 -20.25 48.67 9.34
N LYS A 31 -20.10 48.75 10.67
CA LYS A 31 -20.20 47.58 11.58
C LYS A 31 -21.60 46.98 11.63
N LEU A 32 -22.64 47.81 11.59
CA LEU A 32 -24.02 47.33 11.52
C LEU A 32 -24.30 46.63 10.19
N SER A 33 -23.79 47.18 9.08
CA SER A 33 -24.00 46.60 7.75
C SER A 33 -23.26 45.28 7.54
N SER A 34 -22.06 45.13 8.11
CA SER A 34 -21.27 43.90 8.00
C SER A 34 -21.64 42.84 9.06
N GLY A 35 -22.25 43.27 10.17
CA GLY A 35 -22.45 42.43 11.36
C GLY A 35 -21.16 42.08 12.11
N LEU A 36 -20.00 42.63 11.71
CA LEU A 36 -18.70 42.34 12.30
C LEU A 36 -18.24 43.51 13.17
N LYS A 37 -17.73 43.19 14.36
CA LYS A 37 -17.14 44.17 15.29
C LYS A 37 -15.89 44.87 14.73
N ILE A 38 -15.14 44.17 13.87
CA ILE A 38 -13.86 44.61 13.28
C ILE A 38 -13.94 44.41 11.77
N ASN A 39 -14.00 45.51 11.02
CA ASN A 39 -14.06 45.50 9.55
C ASN A 39 -12.73 45.88 8.90
N ARG A 40 -11.88 46.63 9.59
CA ARG A 40 -10.63 47.18 9.06
C ARG A 40 -9.46 46.83 9.96
N ALA A 41 -8.29 46.59 9.37
CA ALA A 41 -7.04 46.38 10.10
C ALA A 41 -6.66 47.58 10.99
N ALA A 42 -7.11 48.78 10.62
CA ALA A 42 -6.88 50.01 11.38
C ALA A 42 -7.67 50.09 12.71
N ASP A 43 -8.76 49.32 12.88
CA ASP A 43 -9.56 49.35 14.11
C ASP A 43 -8.90 48.50 15.22
N SER A 44 -8.41 47.29 14.88
CA SER A 44 -7.69 46.40 15.81
C SER A 44 -6.84 45.36 15.01
N PRO A 45 -5.56 45.62 14.72
CA PRO A 45 -4.76 44.72 13.88
C PRO A 45 -4.55 43.34 14.50
N ALA A 46 -4.30 43.26 15.82
CA ALA A 46 -4.10 41.99 16.52
C ALA A 46 -5.37 41.12 16.54
N GLN A 47 -6.54 41.72 16.79
CA GLN A 47 -7.80 40.97 16.82
C GLN A 47 -8.24 40.55 15.41
N LEU A 48 -7.97 41.38 14.39
CA LEU A 48 -8.21 41.00 13.00
C LEU A 48 -7.33 39.80 12.61
N GLN A 49 -6.04 39.83 12.96
CA GLN A 49 -5.11 38.72 12.67
C GLN A 49 -5.59 37.39 13.30
N ILE A 50 -6.02 37.42 14.56
CA ILE A 50 -6.58 36.21 15.21
C ILE A 50 -7.85 35.75 14.48
N SER A 51 -8.74 36.67 14.11
CA SER A 51 -9.99 36.31 13.41
C SER A 51 -9.75 35.71 12.02
N GLU A 52 -8.75 36.20 11.28
CA GLU A 52 -8.37 35.64 9.98
C GLU A 52 -7.67 34.29 10.14
N ASN A 53 -6.85 34.12 11.18
CA ASN A 53 -6.26 32.81 11.49
C ASN A 53 -7.34 31.77 11.84
N LEU A 54 -8.32 32.14 12.67
CA LEU A 54 -9.47 31.27 12.98
C LEU A 54 -10.33 31.00 11.74
N ARG A 55 -10.52 31.98 10.85
CA ARG A 55 -11.23 31.78 9.58
C ARG A 55 -10.49 30.80 8.68
N ALA A 56 -9.16 30.93 8.56
CA ALA A 56 -8.32 30.01 7.82
C ALA A 56 -8.37 28.59 8.41
N GLN A 57 -8.28 28.46 9.74
CA GLN A 57 -8.45 27.18 10.43
C GLN A 57 -9.83 26.57 10.18
N ALA A 58 -10.91 27.36 10.29
CA ALA A 58 -12.26 26.90 10.04
C ALA A 58 -12.45 26.46 8.58
N SER A 59 -11.82 27.14 7.62
CA SER A 59 -11.83 26.72 6.22
C SER A 59 -11.04 25.42 6.03
N GLY A 60 -9.87 25.29 6.66
CA GLY A 60 -9.06 24.07 6.62
C GLY A 60 -9.79 22.87 7.23
N LEU A 61 -10.44 23.06 8.39
CA LEU A 61 -11.22 22.02 9.05
C LEU A 61 -12.41 21.56 8.20
N ARG A 62 -13.13 22.48 7.52
CA ARG A 62 -14.19 22.09 6.58
C ARG A 62 -13.66 21.20 5.47
N GLN A 63 -12.56 21.58 4.84
CA GLN A 63 -11.93 20.75 3.81
C GLN A 63 -11.49 19.39 4.36
N SER A 64 -10.96 19.33 5.60
CA SER A 64 -10.61 18.06 6.24
C SER A 64 -11.82 17.17 6.51
N ILE A 65 -12.97 17.75 6.86
CA ILE A 65 -14.23 17.02 7.02
C ILE A 65 -14.66 16.44 5.67
N ASP A 66 -14.71 17.26 4.61
CA ASP A 66 -15.07 16.81 3.27
C ASP A 66 -14.12 15.69 2.77
N ASN A 67 -12.82 15.82 3.04
CA ASN A 67 -11.82 14.79 2.74
C ASN A 67 -12.07 13.49 3.52
N SER A 68 -12.50 13.59 4.78
CA SER A 68 -12.83 12.42 5.60
C SER A 68 -14.10 11.72 5.11
N GLU A 69 -15.11 12.48 4.67
CA GLU A 69 -16.33 11.92 4.05
C GLU A 69 -16.03 11.17 2.74
N MET A 70 -15.13 11.71 1.92
CA MET A 70 -14.64 11.01 0.72
C MET A 70 -13.88 9.72 1.10
N ALA A 71 -13.05 9.75 2.14
CA ALA A 71 -12.34 8.56 2.62
C ALA A 71 -13.31 7.49 3.14
N ILE A 72 -14.38 7.88 3.85
CA ILE A 72 -15.45 6.97 4.29
C ILE A 72 -16.14 6.34 3.08
N SER A 73 -16.48 7.12 2.07
CA SER A 73 -17.13 6.64 0.85
C SER A 73 -16.26 5.62 0.09
N LEU A 74 -14.95 5.89 0.03
CA LEU A 74 -13.96 4.96 -0.53
C LEU A 74 -13.91 3.66 0.28
N MET A 75 -13.84 3.75 1.61
CA MET A 75 -13.83 2.57 2.50
C MET A 75 -15.10 1.73 2.37
N GLN A 76 -16.28 2.35 2.28
CA GLN A 76 -17.55 1.64 2.07
C GLN A 76 -17.58 0.88 0.73
N THR A 77 -16.98 1.44 -0.32
CA THR A 77 -16.85 0.77 -1.61
C THR A 77 -15.96 -0.48 -1.49
N ALA A 78 -14.83 -0.36 -0.79
CA ALA A 78 -13.95 -1.48 -0.51
C ALA A 78 -14.63 -2.53 0.39
N GLU A 79 -15.37 -2.11 1.42
CA GLU A 79 -16.09 -2.99 2.35
C GLU A 79 -17.16 -3.81 1.64
N GLY A 80 -17.98 -3.19 0.79
CA GLY A 80 -18.99 -3.91 0.01
C GLY A 80 -18.38 -4.95 -0.93
N ALA A 81 -17.25 -4.64 -1.56
CA ALA A 81 -16.51 -5.59 -2.38
C ALA A 81 -15.92 -6.74 -1.55
N LEU A 82 -15.35 -6.46 -0.37
CA LEU A 82 -14.85 -7.48 0.54
C LEU A 82 -15.96 -8.36 1.13
N GLU A 83 -17.18 -7.85 1.27
CA GLU A 83 -18.34 -8.63 1.67
C GLU A 83 -18.69 -9.70 0.62
N GLU A 84 -18.60 -9.37 -0.67
CA GLU A 84 -18.75 -10.35 -1.75
C GLU A 84 -17.63 -11.39 -1.77
N VAL A 85 -16.38 -10.95 -1.54
CA VAL A 85 -15.24 -11.88 -1.41
C VAL A 85 -15.46 -12.85 -0.23
N SER A 86 -15.93 -12.34 0.91
CA SER A 86 -16.23 -13.16 2.10
C SER A 86 -17.32 -14.20 1.79
N ARG A 87 -18.42 -13.80 1.14
CA ARG A 87 -19.47 -14.74 0.70
C ARG A 87 -18.93 -15.82 -0.23
N ALA A 88 -18.11 -15.44 -1.20
CA ALA A 88 -17.52 -16.37 -2.16
C ALA A 88 -16.59 -17.38 -1.45
N LEU A 89 -15.76 -16.93 -0.50
CA LEU A 89 -14.88 -17.81 0.28
C LEU A 89 -15.65 -18.75 1.21
N VAL A 90 -16.79 -18.32 1.77
CA VAL A 90 -17.66 -19.21 2.55
C VAL A 90 -18.23 -20.32 1.65
N GLN A 91 -18.63 -20.02 0.42
CA GLN A 91 -19.07 -21.04 -0.55
C GLN A 91 -17.93 -21.99 -0.92
N ALA A 92 -16.72 -21.47 -1.20
CA ALA A 92 -15.55 -22.31 -1.48
C ALA A 92 -15.26 -23.26 -0.31
N ARG A 93 -15.38 -22.78 0.93
CA ARG A 93 -15.24 -23.63 2.12
C ARG A 93 -16.32 -24.72 2.20
N GLN A 94 -17.56 -24.40 1.87
CA GLN A 94 -18.64 -25.40 1.82
C GLN A 94 -18.35 -26.49 0.79
N LEU A 95 -17.88 -26.11 -0.39
CA LEU A 95 -17.46 -27.06 -1.43
C LEU A 95 -16.26 -27.90 -1.00
N ALA A 96 -15.26 -27.31 -0.35
CA ALA A 96 -14.10 -28.05 0.16
C ALA A 96 -14.50 -29.10 1.21
N VAL A 97 -15.42 -28.76 2.12
CA VAL A 97 -15.97 -29.71 3.09
C VAL A 97 -16.83 -30.77 2.40
N HIS A 98 -17.60 -30.39 1.38
CA HIS A 98 -18.37 -31.32 0.57
C HIS A 98 -17.43 -32.33 -0.08
N ALA A 99 -16.43 -31.89 -0.84
CA ALA A 99 -15.46 -32.71 -1.54
C ALA A 99 -14.70 -33.67 -0.61
N GLY A 100 -14.43 -33.26 0.64
CA GLY A 100 -13.80 -34.11 1.66
C GLY A 100 -14.64 -35.30 2.15
N ASN A 101 -15.92 -35.38 1.80
CA ASN A 101 -16.76 -36.55 2.09
C ASN A 101 -16.54 -37.68 1.07
N GLU A 102 -15.38 -38.33 1.14
CA GLU A 102 -14.95 -39.42 0.24
C GLU A 102 -15.93 -40.60 0.20
N GLY A 103 -16.71 -40.82 1.26
CA GLY A 103 -17.71 -41.89 1.32
C GLY A 103 -19.00 -41.63 0.55
N ALA A 104 -19.29 -40.37 0.18
CA ALA A 104 -20.52 -39.98 -0.50
C ALA A 104 -20.28 -39.41 -1.91
N ASN A 105 -19.05 -38.98 -2.23
CA ASN A 105 -18.74 -38.35 -3.51
C ASN A 105 -18.08 -39.30 -4.49
N ASP A 106 -18.58 -39.27 -5.72
CA ASP A 106 -17.95 -39.91 -6.85
C ASP A 106 -16.88 -39.01 -7.50
N PRO A 107 -15.93 -39.57 -8.29
CA PRO A 107 -14.88 -38.78 -8.95
C PRO A 107 -15.40 -37.65 -9.84
N ASN A 108 -16.56 -37.83 -10.48
CA ASN A 108 -17.21 -36.77 -11.27
C ASN A 108 -17.71 -35.60 -10.41
N MET A 109 -18.18 -35.89 -9.18
CA MET A 109 -18.63 -34.87 -8.23
C MET A 109 -17.43 -34.06 -7.72
N LEU A 110 -16.33 -34.74 -7.39
CA LEU A 110 -15.06 -34.09 -7.03
C LEU A 110 -14.54 -33.16 -8.13
N GLN A 111 -14.65 -33.57 -9.39
CA GLN A 111 -14.23 -32.72 -10.51
C GLN A 111 -15.16 -31.52 -10.74
N ALA A 112 -16.46 -31.68 -10.51
CA ALA A 112 -17.42 -30.58 -10.53
C ALA A 112 -17.16 -29.57 -9.40
N ASP A 113 -16.93 -30.06 -8.17
CA ASP A 113 -16.58 -29.24 -7.01
C ASP A 113 -15.29 -28.44 -7.26
N GLN A 114 -14.26 -29.08 -7.83
CA GLN A 114 -13.02 -28.39 -8.17
C GLN A 114 -13.23 -27.29 -9.23
N SER A 115 -14.09 -27.55 -10.23
CA SER A 115 -14.42 -26.56 -11.26
C SER A 115 -15.11 -25.34 -10.66
N GLU A 116 -16.01 -25.56 -9.71
CA GLU A 116 -16.73 -24.48 -9.04
C GLU A 116 -15.83 -23.69 -8.07
N ILE A 117 -14.89 -24.36 -7.39
CA ILE A 117 -13.84 -23.66 -6.62
C ILE A 117 -13.01 -22.75 -7.55
N ASN A 118 -12.64 -23.22 -8.74
CA ASN A 118 -11.90 -22.41 -9.70
C ASN A 118 -12.72 -21.19 -10.15
N ASN A 119 -14.01 -21.34 -10.42
CA ASN A 119 -14.92 -20.22 -10.73
C ASN A 119 -14.97 -19.19 -9.60
N ILE A 120 -15.05 -19.66 -8.35
CA ILE A 120 -15.05 -18.80 -7.17
C ILE A 120 -13.73 -18.01 -7.07
N LEU A 121 -12.58 -18.67 -7.30
CA LEU A 121 -11.28 -18.00 -7.29
C LEU A 121 -11.17 -16.94 -8.40
N GLU A 122 -11.65 -17.24 -9.61
CA GLU A 122 -11.73 -16.26 -10.69
C GLU A 122 -12.64 -15.08 -10.35
N GLN A 123 -13.79 -15.34 -9.71
CA GLN A 123 -14.68 -14.29 -9.24
C GLN A 123 -14.00 -13.39 -8.20
N VAL A 124 -13.28 -13.96 -7.23
CA VAL A 124 -12.52 -13.20 -6.23
C VAL A 124 -11.47 -12.32 -6.90
N ASN A 125 -10.70 -12.86 -7.84
CA ASN A 125 -9.71 -12.09 -8.60
C ASN A 125 -10.35 -10.97 -9.42
N ARG A 126 -11.53 -11.20 -10.02
CA ARG A 126 -12.27 -10.17 -10.74
C ARG A 126 -12.76 -9.08 -9.80
N ILE A 127 -13.28 -9.41 -8.61
CA ILE A 127 -13.68 -8.40 -7.62
C ILE A 127 -12.46 -7.57 -7.21
N ALA A 128 -11.33 -8.21 -6.90
CA ALA A 128 -10.11 -7.53 -6.51
C ALA A 128 -9.59 -6.54 -7.58
N THR A 129 -9.58 -6.95 -8.85
CA THR A 129 -9.07 -6.14 -9.98
C THR A 129 -10.06 -5.10 -10.51
N SER A 130 -11.37 -5.28 -10.29
CA SER A 130 -12.40 -4.36 -10.80
C SER A 130 -12.88 -3.33 -9.78
N THR A 131 -12.62 -3.56 -8.48
CA THR A 131 -13.07 -2.66 -7.41
C THR A 131 -12.27 -1.35 -7.45
N GLN A 132 -12.95 -0.28 -7.86
CA GLN A 132 -12.36 1.05 -8.02
C GLN A 132 -13.23 2.14 -7.40
N TYR A 133 -12.59 3.19 -6.89
CA TYR A 133 -13.24 4.45 -6.52
C TYR A 133 -12.64 5.58 -7.36
N GLY A 134 -13.46 6.15 -8.25
CA GLY A 134 -12.97 7.04 -9.29
C GLY A 134 -12.02 6.30 -10.24
N HIS A 135 -10.76 6.71 -10.26
CA HIS A 135 -9.70 6.08 -11.07
C HIS A 135 -8.71 5.25 -10.22
N ASN A 136 -9.00 5.04 -8.93
CA ASN A 136 -8.12 4.30 -8.03
C ASN A 136 -8.66 2.89 -7.80
N TYR A 137 -7.86 1.88 -8.15
CA TYR A 137 -8.09 0.49 -7.74
C TYR A 137 -7.84 0.34 -6.24
N LEU A 138 -8.68 -0.44 -5.56
CA LEU A 138 -8.68 -0.51 -4.10
C LEU A 138 -8.14 -1.83 -3.53
N LEU A 139 -8.34 -2.95 -4.25
CA LEU A 139 -8.14 -4.31 -3.73
C LEU A 139 -7.12 -5.13 -4.54
N ASP A 140 -6.45 -4.52 -5.51
CA ASP A 140 -5.49 -5.17 -6.41
C ASP A 140 -4.05 -5.23 -5.85
N GLY A 141 -3.81 -4.65 -4.68
CA GLY A 141 -2.49 -4.55 -4.05
C GLY A 141 -1.59 -3.45 -4.63
N SER A 142 -1.99 -2.74 -5.70
CA SER A 142 -1.19 -1.66 -6.31
C SER A 142 -0.90 -0.50 -5.35
N ARG A 143 -1.77 -0.34 -4.34
CA ARG A 143 -1.68 0.69 -3.31
C ARG A 143 -1.01 0.21 -2.02
N ALA A 144 -0.46 -1.01 -2.00
CA ALA A 144 0.43 -1.45 -0.93
C ALA A 144 1.68 -0.56 -0.87
N GLY A 145 2.46 -0.67 0.21
CA GLY A 145 3.72 0.08 0.34
C GLY A 145 4.62 -0.21 -0.86
N ASN A 146 4.88 0.79 -1.70
CA ASN A 146 5.80 0.67 -2.82
C ASN A 146 7.18 1.14 -2.38
N GLY A 147 8.21 0.33 -2.61
CA GLY A 147 9.60 0.68 -2.32
C GLY A 147 10.48 0.55 -3.56
N VAL A 148 11.50 1.40 -3.62
CA VAL A 148 12.53 1.38 -4.66
C VAL A 148 13.85 1.09 -3.96
N THR A 149 14.54 0.03 -4.37
CA THR A 149 15.92 -0.23 -3.94
C THR A 149 16.88 0.44 -4.92
N THR A 150 18.07 0.80 -4.46
CA THR A 150 19.15 1.27 -5.33
C THR A 150 20.42 0.53 -4.92
N GLY A 151 20.91 -0.34 -5.81
CA GLY A 151 22.10 -1.16 -5.59
C GLY A 151 22.00 -2.49 -6.35
N ASP A 152 23.15 -3.06 -6.69
CA ASP A 152 23.20 -4.37 -7.35
C ASP A 152 22.67 -5.46 -6.41
N TYR A 153 21.85 -6.38 -6.94
CA TYR A 153 21.27 -7.52 -6.22
C TYR A 153 20.32 -7.18 -5.05
N LEU A 154 19.73 -5.98 -5.04
CA LEU A 154 18.70 -5.60 -4.08
C LEU A 154 17.33 -5.53 -4.76
N GLU A 155 16.34 -6.23 -4.22
CA GLU A 155 14.95 -6.18 -4.68
C GLU A 155 14.03 -5.74 -3.53
N PHE A 156 13.05 -4.90 -3.84
CA PHE A 156 12.01 -4.56 -2.89
C PHE A 156 10.98 -5.70 -2.86
N VAL A 157 10.91 -6.41 -1.74
CA VAL A 157 10.05 -7.60 -1.62
C VAL A 157 8.63 -7.23 -1.20
N ASP A 158 8.48 -6.51 -0.09
CA ASP A 158 7.17 -6.09 0.44
C ASP A 158 7.31 -4.93 1.43
N GLY A 159 6.24 -4.14 1.56
CA GLY A 159 6.06 -3.12 2.58
C GLY A 159 4.79 -3.40 3.38
N SER A 160 4.95 -3.92 4.60
CA SER A 160 3.82 -4.23 5.48
C SER A 160 3.08 -2.97 5.96
N THR A 161 1.98 -3.15 6.68
CA THR A 161 1.23 -2.04 7.30
C THR A 161 2.03 -1.26 8.34
N GLU A 162 3.14 -1.81 8.84
CA GLU A 162 4.07 -1.14 9.75
C GLU A 162 5.20 -0.42 9.00
N ALA A 163 5.24 -0.51 7.67
CA ALA A 163 6.27 0.15 6.87
C ALA A 163 6.15 1.67 7.01
N HIS A 164 7.26 2.30 7.40
CA HIS A 164 7.40 3.74 7.41
C HIS A 164 8.11 4.19 6.12
N SER A 165 7.71 5.36 5.61
CA SER A 165 8.40 5.97 4.48
C SER A 165 9.85 6.22 4.85
N SER A 166 10.77 5.78 3.99
CA SER A 166 12.21 5.97 4.17
C SER A 166 12.66 7.43 4.05
N GLY A 167 11.78 8.35 3.65
CA GLY A 167 12.09 9.75 3.43
C GLY A 167 13.05 9.98 2.25
N VAL A 168 13.49 11.21 2.09
CA VAL A 168 14.51 11.59 1.09
C VAL A 168 15.87 11.07 1.56
N GLY A 169 16.35 9.98 0.96
CA GLY A 169 17.64 9.37 1.28
C GLY A 169 17.61 7.85 1.43
N GLY A 170 16.43 7.25 1.65
CA GLY A 170 16.33 5.80 1.82
C GLY A 170 16.84 5.30 3.18
N TYR A 171 16.82 3.98 3.37
CA TYR A 171 17.53 3.32 4.47
C TYR A 171 18.84 2.74 3.94
N ASP A 172 19.94 2.99 4.63
CA ASP A 172 21.21 2.37 4.29
C ASP A 172 21.17 0.88 4.65
N ILE A 173 21.30 0.02 3.63
CA ILE A 173 21.45 -1.42 3.82
C ILE A 173 22.94 -1.73 3.95
N ASN A 174 23.40 -1.96 5.18
CA ASN A 174 24.76 -2.42 5.45
C ASN A 174 24.82 -3.95 5.44
N ILE A 175 25.39 -4.51 4.37
CA ILE A 175 25.66 -5.94 4.26
C ILE A 175 26.91 -6.26 5.09
N ASN A 176 26.72 -6.68 6.34
CA ASN A 176 27.83 -6.99 7.26
C ASN A 176 28.48 -8.35 7.01
N ASN A 177 27.80 -9.26 6.30
CA ASN A 177 28.32 -10.56 5.90
C ASN A 177 27.94 -10.83 4.45
N ALA A 178 28.92 -11.22 3.63
CA ALA A 178 28.67 -11.66 2.27
C ALA A 178 27.79 -12.91 2.26
N ALA A 179 26.82 -12.99 1.35
CA ALA A 179 26.03 -14.19 1.16
C ALA A 179 26.95 -15.37 0.79
N THR A 180 26.91 -16.45 1.58
CA THR A 180 27.55 -17.72 1.25
C THR A 180 26.59 -18.56 0.41
N ARG A 181 27.12 -19.35 -0.54
CA ARG A 181 26.30 -20.29 -1.34
C ARG A 181 25.52 -21.21 -0.42
N ALA A 182 24.24 -21.43 -0.72
CA ALA A 182 23.41 -22.37 0.02
C ALA A 182 23.91 -23.79 -0.21
N THR A 183 24.03 -24.59 0.86
CA THR A 183 24.37 -26.01 0.79
C THR A 183 23.15 -26.84 1.16
N HIS A 184 22.79 -27.81 0.33
CA HIS A 184 21.74 -28.78 0.63
C HIS A 184 22.34 -30.19 0.59
N SER A 185 22.15 -30.97 1.65
CA SER A 185 22.57 -32.37 1.71
C SER A 185 21.34 -33.26 1.67
N GLY A 186 21.32 -34.24 0.76
CA GLY A 186 20.28 -35.26 0.74
C GLY A 186 20.25 -36.08 2.03
N THR A 187 19.08 -36.59 2.39
CA THR A 187 18.87 -37.42 3.59
C THR A 187 19.28 -38.89 3.37
N THR A 188 19.33 -39.34 2.12
CA THR A 188 19.69 -40.70 1.74
C THR A 188 21.05 -40.70 1.07
N ALA A 189 21.97 -41.54 1.56
CA ALA A 189 23.27 -41.70 0.94
C ALA A 189 23.14 -42.42 -0.41
N LEU A 190 23.87 -41.95 -1.42
CA LEU A 190 24.02 -42.65 -2.69
C LEU A 190 24.91 -43.88 -2.46
N THR A 191 24.32 -45.07 -2.49
CA THR A 191 25.04 -46.34 -2.31
C THR A 191 25.03 -47.15 -3.60
N GLN A 192 25.91 -48.16 -3.71
CA GLN A 192 25.90 -49.08 -4.86
C GLN A 192 24.54 -49.77 -5.04
N GLY A 193 23.85 -50.09 -3.94
CA GLY A 193 22.51 -50.68 -4.00
C GLY A 193 21.45 -49.73 -4.57
N THR A 194 21.59 -48.42 -4.32
CA THR A 194 20.70 -47.38 -4.88
C THR A 194 20.92 -47.21 -6.39
N ILE A 195 22.18 -47.31 -6.84
CA ILE A 195 22.56 -47.21 -8.25
C ILE A 195 22.07 -48.43 -9.03
N ASP A 196 22.28 -49.63 -8.48
CA ASP A 196 21.87 -50.87 -9.14
C ASP A 196 20.34 -51.05 -9.20
N ALA A 197 19.59 -50.32 -8.38
CA ALA A 197 18.13 -50.25 -8.39
C ALA A 197 17.57 -49.33 -9.49
N GLY A 198 18.40 -48.49 -10.13
CA GLY A 198 17.96 -47.59 -11.20
C GLY A 198 17.11 -46.42 -10.71
N GLU A 199 17.43 -45.88 -9.53
CA GLU A 199 16.75 -44.71 -8.96
C GLU A 199 16.99 -43.45 -9.80
N GLN A 200 15.98 -42.57 -9.81
CA GLN A 200 16.04 -41.26 -10.48
C GLN A 200 16.38 -40.16 -9.47
N ILE A 201 17.45 -39.42 -9.75
CA ILE A 201 17.85 -38.22 -9.03
C ILE A 201 17.26 -37.02 -9.76
N THR A 202 16.40 -36.27 -9.08
CA THR A 202 15.80 -35.05 -9.63
C THR A 202 16.38 -33.83 -8.92
N ILE A 203 16.97 -32.91 -9.67
CA ILE A 203 17.56 -31.68 -9.16
C ILE A 203 16.84 -30.52 -9.84
N SER A 204 16.29 -29.58 -9.05
CA SER A 204 15.65 -28.38 -9.57
C SER A 204 16.25 -27.11 -8.96
N GLU A 205 16.66 -26.17 -9.83
CA GLU A 205 17.15 -24.85 -9.44
C GLU A 205 16.68 -23.81 -10.47
N GLY A 206 16.16 -22.68 -10.00
CA GLY A 206 15.78 -21.57 -10.87
C GLY A 206 14.75 -21.91 -11.95
N GLY A 207 13.88 -22.91 -11.72
CA GLY A 207 12.89 -23.37 -12.69
C GLY A 207 13.40 -24.33 -13.76
N ARG A 208 14.68 -24.73 -13.70
CA ARG A 208 15.24 -25.82 -14.52
C ARG A 208 15.26 -27.10 -13.70
N THR A 209 15.00 -28.24 -14.35
CA THR A 209 14.98 -29.56 -13.71
C THR A 209 15.87 -30.52 -14.48
N VAL A 210 16.77 -31.19 -13.77
CA VAL A 210 17.53 -32.33 -14.27
C VAL A 210 16.97 -33.60 -13.65
N ASN A 211 16.59 -34.53 -14.52
CA ASN A 211 16.20 -35.88 -14.15
C ASN A 211 17.32 -36.83 -14.58
N PHE A 212 18.14 -37.26 -13.64
CA PHE A 212 19.25 -38.17 -13.88
C PHE A 212 18.88 -39.58 -13.43
N LEU A 213 18.92 -40.56 -14.32
CA LEU A 213 18.66 -41.96 -14.01
C LEU A 213 19.97 -42.68 -13.73
N THR A 214 20.06 -43.39 -12.60
CA THR A 214 21.24 -44.20 -12.29
C THR A 214 21.29 -45.46 -13.16
N GLU A 215 22.48 -45.82 -13.65
CA GLU A 215 22.69 -47.00 -14.48
C GLU A 215 23.38 -48.13 -13.71
N LYS A 216 22.78 -49.32 -13.77
CA LYS A 216 23.30 -50.53 -13.11
C LYS A 216 24.71 -50.86 -13.59
N GLY A 217 25.61 -51.13 -12.63
CA GLY A 217 26.99 -51.53 -12.92
C GLY A 217 28.00 -50.38 -13.01
N LYS A 218 27.57 -49.12 -12.88
CA LYS A 218 28.48 -47.99 -12.66
C LYS A 218 28.87 -47.88 -11.20
N SER A 219 30.13 -47.53 -10.94
CA SER A 219 30.59 -47.22 -9.57
C SER A 219 30.03 -45.90 -9.09
N VAL A 220 29.88 -45.72 -7.76
CA VAL A 220 29.41 -44.46 -7.15
C VAL A 220 30.11 -43.22 -7.72
N GLU A 221 31.43 -43.31 -7.93
CA GLU A 221 32.24 -42.21 -8.42
C GLU A 221 31.98 -41.88 -9.90
N GLN A 222 31.76 -42.90 -10.75
CA GLN A 222 31.34 -42.70 -12.13
C GLN A 222 29.96 -42.07 -12.21
N THR A 223 29.01 -42.55 -11.40
CA THR A 223 27.64 -42.02 -11.35
C THR A 223 27.61 -40.56 -10.90
N LEU A 224 28.49 -40.16 -9.98
CA LEU A 224 28.63 -38.77 -9.55
C LEU A 224 29.23 -37.87 -10.65
N ASN A 225 30.24 -38.34 -11.39
CA ASN A 225 30.81 -37.58 -12.50
C ASN A 225 29.80 -37.42 -13.66
N ASP A 226 29.01 -38.46 -13.94
CA ASP A 226 27.94 -38.42 -14.93
C ASP A 226 26.82 -37.45 -14.51
N LEU A 227 26.48 -37.43 -13.21
CA LEU A 227 25.52 -36.48 -12.65
C LEU A 227 26.04 -35.04 -12.74
N GLU A 228 27.32 -34.80 -12.43
CA GLU A 228 27.96 -33.48 -12.55
C GLU A 228 27.91 -32.98 -14.00
N SER A 229 28.21 -33.85 -14.96
CA SER A 229 28.11 -33.54 -16.38
C SER A 229 26.67 -33.21 -16.80
N ALA A 230 25.68 -33.92 -16.26
CA ALA A 230 24.26 -33.66 -16.54
C ALA A 230 23.76 -32.34 -15.93
N ILE A 231 24.28 -31.93 -14.77
CA ILE A 231 24.01 -30.64 -14.13
C ILE A 231 24.57 -29.50 -15.00
N ASP A 232 25.83 -29.63 -15.45
CA ASP A 232 26.50 -28.66 -16.30
C ASP A 232 25.80 -28.52 -17.66
N GLU A 233 25.42 -29.64 -18.30
CA GLU A 233 24.73 -29.64 -19.59
C GLU A 233 23.34 -28.98 -19.51
N ALA A 234 22.66 -29.13 -18.36
CA ALA A 234 21.39 -28.46 -18.10
C ALA A 234 21.54 -26.98 -17.70
N GLY A 235 22.78 -26.50 -17.53
CA GLY A 235 23.08 -25.14 -17.11
C GLY A 235 22.55 -24.80 -15.73
N LEU A 236 22.51 -25.78 -14.82
CA LEU A 236 22.30 -25.56 -13.38
C LEU A 236 23.62 -25.07 -12.77
N ASN A 237 23.56 -24.14 -11.81
CA ASN A 237 24.78 -23.52 -11.24
C ASN A 237 25.11 -24.11 -9.86
N ILE A 238 25.16 -25.45 -9.80
CA ILE A 238 25.25 -26.24 -8.57
C ILE A 238 26.57 -26.99 -8.55
N ASP A 239 27.33 -26.86 -7.45
CA ASP A 239 28.50 -27.71 -7.22
C ASP A 239 28.12 -28.92 -6.36
N LEU A 240 28.42 -30.12 -6.85
CA LEU A 240 28.29 -31.35 -6.08
C LEU A 240 29.40 -31.42 -5.01
N MET A 241 29.01 -31.39 -3.74
CA MET A 241 29.95 -31.58 -2.64
C MET A 241 30.24 -33.07 -2.47
N ARG A 242 31.49 -33.46 -2.73
CA ARG A 242 31.99 -34.82 -2.52
C ARG A 242 32.40 -35.01 -1.04
N PRO A 243 32.06 -36.15 -0.41
CA PRO A 243 32.59 -36.50 0.91
C PRO A 243 34.09 -36.80 0.87
#